data_AF-A0A438NB11-F1
#
_entry.id   AF-A0A438NB11-F1
#
_cell.length_a   1.000
_cell.length_b   1.000
_cell.length_c   1.000
_cell.angle_alpha   90.00
_cell.angle_beta   90.00
_cell.angle_gamma   90.00
#
_symmetry.space_group_name_H-M   'P 1'
#
loop_
_entity.id
_entity.type
_entity.pdbx_description
1 polymer ?
#
loop_
_entity_poly.entity_id
_entity_poly.type
_entity_poly.pdbx_seq_one_letter_code
_entity_poly.pdbx_strand_id
1 'polypeptide(L)'
;MSTVTVTHKWRGSHTSRNGPKMDDTKINVLRQTQEQLAAKLLNRPGVSYVEYIVTVGDKNATSGWACYWTGDETYTFSDEDSSNEPNGHWRGTVTCHLSATFDRERLEQLARL
;
A
#
# COMPACT_ATOMS: atom_id res chain seq x y z
N MET A 1 -12.78 7.03 -18.37
CA MET A 1 -11.98 6.38 -17.31
C MET A 1 -12.91 5.75 -16.30
N SER A 2 -12.61 4.54 -15.83
CA SER A 2 -13.41 3.86 -14.80
C SER A 2 -12.63 3.85 -13.49
N THR A 3 -13.27 4.23 -12.38
CA THR A 3 -12.64 4.15 -11.07
C THR A 3 -12.78 2.76 -10.46
N VAL A 4 -11.81 2.35 -9.65
CA VAL A 4 -11.85 1.13 -8.86
C VAL A 4 -11.33 1.41 -7.46
N THR A 5 -12.11 1.06 -6.44
CA THR A 5 -11.65 1.10 -5.05
C THR A 5 -11.09 -0.26 -4.66
N VAL A 6 -9.90 -0.25 -4.09
CA VAL A 6 -9.20 -1.45 -3.65
C VAL A 6 -8.95 -1.37 -2.16
N THR A 7 -9.27 -2.46 -1.47
CA THR A 7 -9.03 -2.59 -0.03
C THR A 7 -7.89 -3.57 0.24
N HIS A 8 -7.09 -3.24 1.25
CA HIS A 8 -6.03 -4.09 1.76
C HIS A 8 -5.94 -3.98 3.28
N LYS A 9 -5.54 -5.09 3.91
CA LYS A 9 -5.33 -5.18 5.35
C LYS A 9 -3.94 -5.74 5.57
N TRP A 10 -3.14 -5.07 6.39
CA TRP A 10 -1.79 -5.48 6.71
C TRP A 10 -1.53 -5.35 8.20
N ARG A 11 -0.96 -6.40 8.79
CA ARG A 11 -0.51 -6.41 10.19
C ARG A 11 1.00 -6.25 10.20
N GLY A 12 1.50 -5.22 10.87
CA GLY A 12 2.92 -4.93 10.94
C GLY A 12 3.35 -4.48 12.32
N SER A 13 4.66 -4.55 12.55
CA SER A 13 5.29 -4.15 13.81
C SER A 13 6.48 -3.25 13.53
N HIS A 14 6.78 -2.37 14.48
CA HIS A 14 7.97 -1.52 14.43
C HIS A 14 8.58 -1.41 15.83
N THR A 15 9.90 -1.55 15.90
CA THR A 15 10.67 -1.44 17.13
C THR A 15 11.42 -0.11 17.16
N SER A 16 11.21 0.67 18.22
CA SER A 16 11.89 1.94 18.46
C SER A 16 12.81 1.86 19.67
N ARG A 17 13.90 2.64 19.64
CA ARG A 17 14.86 2.68 20.76
C ARG A 17 14.36 3.49 21.97
N ASN A 18 13.41 4.41 21.77
CA ASN A 18 13.01 5.37 22.80
C ASN A 18 11.49 5.36 23.02
N GLY A 19 11.04 4.73 24.11
CA GLY A 19 9.65 4.83 24.62
C GLY A 19 8.56 4.25 23.72
N PRO A 20 7.30 4.19 24.19
CA PRO A 20 6.17 3.76 23.37
C PRO A 20 6.02 4.70 22.17
N LYS A 21 6.12 4.13 20.96
CA LYS A 21 6.06 4.89 19.70
C LYS A 21 5.00 4.35 18.76
N MET A 22 3.78 4.20 19.27
CA MET A 22 2.66 3.67 18.49
C MET A 22 2.38 4.50 17.24
N ASP A 23 2.60 5.81 17.28
CA ASP A 23 2.44 6.66 16.10
C ASP A 23 3.50 6.36 15.03
N ASP A 24 4.78 6.19 15.41
CA ASP A 24 5.83 5.76 14.47
C ASP A 24 5.52 4.37 13.90
N THR A 25 4.99 3.46 14.71
CA THR A 25 4.52 2.15 14.24
C THR A 25 3.41 2.31 13.22
N LYS A 26 2.38 3.13 13.48
CA LYS A 26 1.26 3.37 12.56
C LYS A 26 1.73 3.95 11.23
N ILE A 27 2.63 4.93 11.25
CA ILE A 27 3.22 5.52 10.03
C ILE A 27 3.95 4.45 9.21
N ASN A 28 4.81 3.66 9.87
CA ASN A 28 5.55 2.60 9.17
C ASN A 28 4.63 1.53 8.60
N VAL A 29 3.65 1.08 9.38
CA VAL A 29 2.70 0.04 8.95
C VAL A 29 1.79 0.56 7.85
N LEU A 30 1.37 1.83 7.88
CA LEU A 30 0.64 2.45 6.77
C LEU A 30 1.43 2.40 5.46
N ARG A 31 2.70 2.85 5.50
CA ARG A 31 3.56 2.80 4.31
C ARG A 31 3.71 1.38 3.76
N GLN A 32 3.94 0.40 4.63
CA GLN A 32 3.98 -1.01 4.22
C GLN A 32 2.64 -1.47 3.63
N THR A 33 1.51 -1.05 4.20
CA THR A 33 0.17 -1.38 3.70
C THR A 33 -0.04 -0.81 2.29
N GLN A 34 0.44 0.41 2.03
CA GLN A 34 0.38 1.05 0.72
C GLN A 34 1.23 0.30 -0.31
N GLU A 35 2.47 -0.05 0.03
CA GLU A 35 3.37 -0.86 -0.81
C GLU A 35 2.75 -2.22 -1.15
N GLN A 36 2.18 -2.91 -0.16
CA GLN A 36 1.52 -4.21 -0.35
C GLN A 36 0.23 -4.08 -1.19
N LEU A 37 -0.54 -3.00 -1.05
CA LEU A 37 -1.71 -2.73 -1.88
C LEU A 37 -1.29 -2.50 -3.34
N ALA A 38 -0.25 -1.70 -3.59
CA ALA A 38 0.29 -1.47 -4.93
C ALA A 38 0.76 -2.79 -5.56
N ALA A 39 1.53 -3.60 -4.82
CA ALA A 39 1.98 -4.92 -5.29
C ALA A 39 0.80 -5.87 -5.57
N LYS A 40 -0.22 -5.89 -4.70
CA LYS A 40 -1.45 -6.68 -4.89
C LYS A 40 -2.18 -6.25 -6.16
N LEU A 41 -2.28 -4.93 -6.42
CA LEU A 41 -2.93 -4.39 -7.61
C LEU A 41 -2.15 -4.74 -8.87
N LEU A 42 -0.81 -4.57 -8.84
CA LEU A 42 0.07 -4.92 -9.94
C LEU A 42 -0.05 -6.41 -10.26
N ASN A 43 -0.15 -7.29 -9.26
CA ASN A 43 -0.29 -8.73 -9.47
C ASN A 43 -1.66 -9.17 -9.99
N ARG A 44 -2.65 -8.28 -10.12
CA ARG A 44 -3.95 -8.65 -10.71
C ARG A 44 -3.81 -9.00 -12.20
N PRO A 45 -4.52 -10.04 -12.68
CA PRO A 45 -4.55 -10.37 -14.10
C PRO A 45 -4.97 -9.16 -14.96
N GLY A 46 -4.21 -8.91 -16.02
CA GLY A 46 -4.47 -7.81 -16.95
C GLY A 46 -4.04 -6.43 -16.47
N VAL A 47 -3.55 -6.26 -15.23
CA VAL A 47 -2.88 -5.02 -14.80
C VAL A 47 -1.41 -5.09 -15.18
N SER A 48 -0.96 -4.03 -15.84
CA SER A 48 0.38 -3.88 -16.39
C SER A 48 1.17 -2.75 -15.74
N TYR A 49 0.48 -1.72 -15.23
CA TYR A 49 1.08 -0.56 -14.60
C TYR A 49 0.27 -0.12 -13.37
N VAL A 50 0.95 0.28 -12.30
CA VAL A 50 0.34 0.86 -11.10
C VAL A 50 1.19 2.03 -10.62
N GLU A 51 0.55 3.19 -10.42
CA GLU A 51 1.12 4.34 -9.74
C GLU A 51 0.32 4.62 -8.46
N TYR A 52 0.97 4.49 -7.31
CA TYR A 52 0.38 4.73 -6.01
C TYR A 52 1.34 5.49 -5.08
N ILE A 53 1.05 6.77 -4.82
CA ILE A 53 1.85 7.68 -3.98
C ILE A 53 3.31 7.73 -4.45
N VAL A 54 4.23 7.00 -3.80
CA VAL A 54 5.65 6.91 -4.13
C VAL A 54 6.03 5.57 -4.76
N THR A 55 5.07 4.65 -4.88
CA THR A 55 5.29 3.33 -5.45
C THR A 55 4.84 3.32 -6.89
N VAL A 56 5.78 3.06 -7.80
CA VAL A 56 5.51 2.79 -9.21
C VAL A 56 5.87 1.34 -9.49
N GLY A 57 4.91 0.60 -10.04
CA GLY A 57 5.08 -0.78 -10.46
C GLY A 57 4.74 -0.94 -11.93
N ASP A 58 5.64 -1.55 -12.70
CA ASP A 58 5.47 -1.78 -14.13
C ASP A 58 5.91 -3.21 -14.49
N LYS A 59 5.09 -3.92 -15.27
CA LYS A 59 5.41 -5.25 -15.81
C LYS A 59 6.07 -5.19 -17.20
N ASN A 60 6.39 -4.00 -17.72
CA ASN A 60 6.86 -3.76 -19.09
C ASN A 60 5.93 -4.38 -20.16
N ALA A 61 4.64 -4.51 -19.84
CA ALA A 61 3.68 -5.11 -20.75
C ALA A 61 3.16 -4.06 -21.74
N THR A 62 3.20 -4.37 -23.04
CA THR A 62 2.76 -3.47 -24.12
C THR A 62 1.25 -3.28 -24.21
N SER A 63 0.48 -4.01 -23.41
CA SER A 63 -0.96 -3.87 -23.30
C SER A 63 -1.45 -4.29 -21.91
N GLY A 64 -2.59 -3.76 -21.48
CA GLY A 64 -3.17 -4.10 -20.18
C GLY A 64 -3.94 -2.94 -19.59
N TRP A 65 -4.08 -2.94 -18.27
CA TRP A 65 -4.67 -1.85 -17.50
C TRP A 65 -3.59 -1.13 -16.72
N ALA A 66 -3.54 0.18 -16.87
CA ALA A 66 -2.84 1.08 -15.97
C ALA A 66 -3.80 1.52 -14.86
N CYS A 67 -3.30 1.56 -13.63
CA CYS A 67 -4.03 2.05 -12.47
C CYS A 67 -3.30 3.25 -11.87
N TYR A 68 -3.95 4.41 -11.86
CA TYR A 68 -3.43 5.65 -11.31
C TYR A 68 -4.20 6.03 -10.06
N TRP A 69 -3.52 6.26 -8.95
CA TRP A 69 -4.20 6.65 -7.72
C TRP A 69 -4.87 8.03 -7.87
N THR A 70 -6.13 8.14 -7.43
CA THR A 70 -6.92 9.39 -7.58
C THR A 70 -6.60 10.45 -6.55
N GLY A 71 -5.81 10.11 -5.51
CA GLY A 71 -5.62 10.94 -4.32
C GLY A 71 -6.57 10.57 -3.17
N ASP A 72 -7.59 9.75 -3.43
CA ASP A 72 -8.54 9.31 -2.40
C ASP A 72 -8.02 8.05 -1.70
N GLU A 73 -7.73 8.18 -0.40
CA GLU A 73 -7.48 7.04 0.48
C GLU A 73 -8.14 7.23 1.85
N THR A 74 -8.55 6.12 2.46
CA THR A 74 -9.05 6.08 3.83
C THR A 74 -8.37 4.92 4.55
N TYR A 75 -7.98 5.13 5.80
CA TYR A 75 -7.37 4.09 6.60
C TYR A 75 -7.82 4.15 8.05
N THR A 76 -7.78 2.99 8.70
CA THR A 76 -8.03 2.83 10.14
C THR A 76 -7.00 1.88 10.72
N PHE A 77 -6.65 2.09 11.99
CA PHE A 77 -5.71 1.24 12.72
C PHE A 77 -6.43 0.50 13.85
N SER A 78 -6.00 -0.74 14.07
CA SER A 78 -6.31 -1.51 15.27
C SER A 78 -5.00 -1.77 16.01
N ASP A 79 -4.86 -1.15 17.16
CA ASP A 79 -3.68 -1.30 18.02
C ASP A 79 -3.74 -2.66 18.73
N GLU A 80 -2.65 -3.42 18.66
CA GLU A 80 -2.60 -4.79 19.19
C GLU A 80 -1.59 -4.94 20.33
N ASP A 81 -0.40 -4.37 20.17
CA ASP A 81 0.68 -4.47 21.17
C ASP A 81 1.46 -3.17 21.25
N SER A 82 1.83 -2.81 22.48
CA SER A 82 2.77 -1.74 22.79
C SER A 82 3.57 -2.18 24.01
N SER A 83 4.67 -2.89 23.76
CA SER A 83 5.44 -3.56 24.81
C SER A 83 6.92 -3.14 24.79
N ASN A 84 7.53 -3.15 25.98
CA ASN A 84 8.97 -2.97 26.12
C ASN A 84 9.68 -4.33 25.93
N GLU A 85 10.66 -4.38 25.06
CA GLU A 85 11.51 -5.54 24.79
C GLU A 85 12.67 -5.61 25.80
N PRO A 86 13.25 -6.81 26.05
CA PRO A 86 14.31 -6.98 27.07
C PRO A 86 15.57 -6.12 26.89
N ASN A 87 15.78 -5.58 25.69
CA ASN A 87 16.89 -4.67 25.34
C ASN A 87 16.57 -3.18 25.62
N GLY A 88 15.42 -2.87 26.24
CA GLY A 88 14.96 -1.51 26.51
C GLY A 88 14.31 -0.82 25.30
N HIS A 89 14.19 -1.50 24.16
CA HIS A 89 13.45 -1.00 23.02
C HIS A 89 11.95 -1.17 23.22
N TRP A 90 11.14 -0.41 22.47
CA TRP A 90 9.70 -0.54 22.47
C TRP A 90 9.23 -1.09 21.14
N ARG A 91 8.43 -2.14 21.17
CA ARG A 91 7.75 -2.70 20.01
C ARG A 91 6.29 -2.26 20.02
N GLY A 92 5.87 -1.66 18.92
CA GLY A 92 4.46 -1.50 18.60
C GLY A 92 4.04 -2.51 17.55
N THR A 93 2.82 -3.03 17.66
CA THR A 93 2.16 -3.84 16.62
C THR A 93 0.77 -3.29 16.36
N VAL A 94 0.47 -3.04 15.09
CA VAL A 94 -0.84 -2.58 14.65
C VAL A 94 -1.26 -3.32 13.39
N THR A 95 -2.57 -3.38 13.21
CA THR A 95 -3.19 -3.77 11.96
C THR A 95 -3.76 -2.53 11.28
N CYS A 96 -3.35 -2.27 10.04
CA CYS A 96 -3.89 -1.20 9.21
C CYS A 96 -4.91 -1.78 8.22
N HIS A 97 -6.07 -1.13 8.13
CA HIS A 97 -7.07 -1.36 7.11
C HIS A 97 -7.09 -0.14 6.18
N LEU A 98 -6.71 -0.33 4.92
CA LEU A 98 -6.57 0.73 3.92
C LEU A 98 -7.53 0.49 2.75
N SER A 99 -8.18 1.56 2.30
CA SER A 99 -8.97 1.61 1.06
C SER A 99 -8.48 2.77 0.22
N ALA A 100 -8.13 2.52 -1.04
CA ALA A 100 -7.67 3.55 -1.97
C ALA A 100 -8.38 3.43 -3.33
N THR A 101 -8.63 4.55 -3.98
CA THR A 101 -9.32 4.61 -5.28
C THR A 101 -8.34 4.89 -6.41
N PHE A 102 -8.52 4.19 -7.53
CA PHE A 102 -7.66 4.28 -8.70
C PHE A 102 -8.50 4.54 -9.96
N ASP A 103 -8.04 5.44 -10.80
CA ASP A 103 -8.46 5.51 -12.20
C ASP A 103 -7.84 4.35 -12.97
N ARG A 104 -8.66 3.68 -13.77
CA ARG A 104 -8.24 2.59 -14.65
C ARG A 104 -8.30 3.03 -16.10
N GLU A 105 -7.17 2.89 -16.78
CA GLU A 105 -7.00 3.21 -18.20
C GLU A 105 -6.48 2.00 -18.97
N ARG A 106 -7.01 1.77 -20.17
CA ARG A 106 -6.56 0.68 -21.03
C ARG A 106 -5.30 1.14 -21.76
N LEU A 107 -4.20 0.43 -21.55
CA LEU A 107 -3.02 0.54 -22.40
C LEU A 107 -3.26 -0.34 -23.64
N GLU A 108 -3.41 0.31 -24.78
CA GLU A 108 -3.46 -0.34 -26.09
C GLU A 108 -2.07 -0.33 -26.72
N GLN A 109 -1.73 -1.38 -27.46
CA GLN A 109 -0.54 -1.34 -28.31
C GLN A 109 -0.70 -0.17 -29.28
N LEU A 110 0.24 0.77 -29.27
CA LEU A 110 0.46 1.62 -30.44
C LEU A 110 0.83 0.67 -31.57
N ALA A 111 -0.18 0.31 -32.37
CA ALA A 111 0.01 -0.45 -33.60
C ALA A 111 1.05 0.32 -34.41
N ARG A 112 2.22 -0.29 -34.61
CA ARG A 112 3.26 0.27 -35.47
C ARG A 112 2.65 0.43 -36.86
N LEU A 113 2.51 1.69 -37.27
CA LEU A 113 2.40 2.10 -38.67
C LEU A 113 3.64 1.62 -39.46
#